data_AF-A0A7Z2ZV99-F1
#
_entry.id   AF-A0A7Z2ZV99-F1
#
_cell.length_a   1.000
_cell.length_b   1.000
_cell.length_c   1.000
_cell.angle_alpha   90.00
_cell.angle_beta   90.00
_cell.angle_gamma   90.00
#
_symmetry.space_group_name_H-M   'P 1'
#
loop_
_entity.id
_entity.type
_entity.pdbx_description
1 polymer ?
#
loop_
_entity_poly.entity_id
_entity_poly.type
_entity_poly.pdbx_seq_one_letter_code
_entity_poly.pdbx_strand_id
1 'polypeptide(L)' 'MPAFDLELPGDAPLPLADVQAVDSAELSPAHMEMETKLDLAVAYQEIGDKEGARELLDEVVKGGSSAQVERANAMRASLG' A
#
# COMPACT_ATOMS: atom_id res chain seq x y z
N MET A 1 52.78 -5.23 -8.90
CA MET A 1 51.46 -5.29 -8.24
C MET A 1 50.98 -6.74 -8.34
N PRO A 2 50.72 -7.45 -7.24
CA PRO A 2 50.22 -8.82 -7.31
C PRO A 2 48.82 -8.80 -7.92
N ALA A 3 48.58 -9.68 -8.90
CA ALA A 3 47.27 -9.92 -9.47
C ALA A 3 46.37 -10.45 -8.34
N PHE A 4 45.30 -9.71 -8.04
CA PHE A 4 44.21 -10.20 -7.21
C PHE A 4 43.51 -11.30 -8.00
N ASP A 5 43.88 -12.54 -7.69
CA ASP A 5 43.18 -13.73 -8.12
C ASP A 5 41.86 -13.79 -7.34
N LEU A 6 40.80 -13.22 -7.92
CA LEU A 6 39.45 -13.29 -7.40
C LEU A 6 38.89 -14.66 -7.78
N GLU A 7 39.31 -15.69 -7.04
CA GLU A 7 38.69 -17.01 -7.11
C GLU A 7 37.26 -16.89 -6.59
N LEU A 8 36.32 -16.78 -7.52
CA LEU A 8 34.89 -16.75 -7.26
C LEU A 8 34.50 -18.15 -6.74
N PRO A 9 34.16 -18.33 -5.45
CA PRO A 9 33.69 -19.63 -4.99
C PRO A 9 32.44 -19.96 -5.79
N GLY A 10 32.51 -21.14 -6.42
CA GLY A 10 31.59 -21.59 -7.44
C GLY A 10 30.13 -21.45 -7.07
N ASP A 11 29.34 -21.31 -8.14
CA ASP A 11 27.91 -21.54 -8.30
C ASP A 11 27.29 -22.47 -7.24
N ALA A 12 27.21 -21.99 -6.01
CA ALA A 12 26.41 -22.56 -4.96
C ALA A 12 25.09 -21.82 -5.10
N PRO A 13 23.99 -22.51 -5.42
CA PRO A 13 22.69 -21.87 -5.37
C PRO A 13 22.53 -21.41 -3.93
N LEU A 14 22.59 -20.09 -3.73
CA LEU A 14 22.19 -19.48 -2.48
C LEU A 14 20.80 -20.04 -2.22
N PRO A 15 20.54 -20.64 -1.04
CA PRO A 15 19.17 -20.94 -0.68
C PRO A 15 18.48 -19.59 -0.68
N LEU A 16 17.72 -19.31 -1.75
CA LEU A 16 16.73 -18.27 -1.77
C LEU A 16 15.88 -18.61 -0.56
N ALA A 17 16.09 -17.85 0.53
CA ALA A 17 15.27 -17.96 1.70
C ALA A 17 13.84 -17.97 1.19
N ASP A 18 13.14 -19.07 1.45
CA ASP A 18 11.71 -19.18 1.23
C ASP A 18 11.11 -17.95 1.87
N VAL A 19 10.88 -16.92 1.05
CA VAL A 19 10.04 -15.80 1.39
C VAL A 19 8.70 -16.47 1.56
N GLN A 20 8.43 -16.83 2.82
CA GLN A 20 7.18 -17.38 3.27
C GLN A 20 6.13 -16.62 2.49
N ALA A 21 5.42 -17.36 1.64
CA ALA A 21 4.20 -16.90 1.03
C ALA A 21 3.27 -16.64 2.22
N VAL A 22 3.42 -15.45 2.80
CA VAL A 22 2.45 -14.86 3.71
C VAL A 22 1.18 -14.91 2.89
N ASP A 23 0.22 -15.65 3.41
CA ASP A 23 -1.07 -15.91 2.83
C ASP A 23 -1.58 -14.62 2.16
N SER A 24 -1.41 -14.56 0.85
CA SER A 24 -1.85 -13.45 0.01
C SER A 24 -3.36 -13.57 -0.10
N ALA A 25 -4.08 -13.30 1.00
CA ALA A 25 -5.42 -12.76 0.89
C ALA A 25 -5.24 -11.44 0.14
N GLU A 26 -5.39 -11.53 -1.18
CA GLU A 26 -4.70 -10.70 -2.17
C GLU A 26 -4.86 -9.20 -1.90
N LEU A 27 -3.78 -8.56 -1.45
CA LEU A 27 -3.55 -7.12 -1.59
C LEU A 27 -3.39 -6.82 -3.09
N SER A 28 -4.48 -6.91 -3.83
CA SER A 28 -4.50 -6.54 -5.24
C SER A 28 -4.02 -5.08 -5.38
N PRO A 29 -3.41 -4.70 -6.51
CA PRO A 29 -3.02 -3.31 -6.74
C PRO A 29 -4.16 -2.32 -6.49
N ALA A 30 -5.39 -2.70 -6.85
CA ALA A 30 -6.59 -1.91 -6.58
C ALA A 30 -6.87 -1.77 -5.07
N HIS A 31 -6.72 -2.85 -4.29
CA HIS A 31 -6.89 -2.77 -2.83
C HIS A 31 -5.87 -1.81 -2.20
N MET A 32 -4.60 -1.89 -2.60
CA MET A 32 -3.54 -1.00 -2.10
C MET A 32 -3.75 0.45 -2.53
N GLU A 33 -4.24 0.68 -3.76
CA GLU A 33 -4.61 2.01 -4.24
C GLU A 33 -5.69 2.64 -3.36
N MET A 34 -6.75 1.88 -3.03
CA MET A 34 -7.83 2.38 -2.18
C MET A 34 -7.36 2.67 -0.75
N GLU A 35 -6.45 1.86 -0.21
CA GLU A 35 -5.84 2.13 1.10
C GLU A 35 -5.01 3.42 1.08
N THR A 36 -4.22 3.62 0.02
CA THR A 36 -3.41 4.84 -0.17
C THR A 36 -4.31 6.08 -0.26
N LYS A 37 -5.47 5.99 -0.91
CA LYS A 37 -6.44 7.10 -0.97
C LYS A 37 -7.06 7.42 0.39
N LEU A 38 -7.31 6.41 1.21
CA LEU A 38 -7.79 6.62 2.58
C LEU A 38 -6.74 7.37 3.42
N ASP A 39 -5.47 6.98 3.32
CA ASP A 39 -4.37 7.66 4.03
C ASP A 39 -4.22 9.11 3.57
N LEU A 40 -4.29 9.36 2.26
CA LEU A 40 -4.21 10.72 1.71
C LEU A 40 -5.41 11.59 2.13
N ALA A 41 -6.61 11.01 2.23
CA ALA A 41 -7.79 11.72 2.70
C ALA A 41 -7.63 12.18 4.16
N VAL A 42 -7.01 11.37 5.02
CA VAL A 42 -6.66 11.76 6.39
C VAL A 42 -5.69 12.93 6.38
N ALA A 43 -4.62 12.87 5.58
CA ALA A 43 -3.66 13.96 5.48
C ALA A 43 -4.31 15.28 5.01
N TYR A 44 -5.23 15.22 4.04
CA TYR A 44 -6.00 16.39 3.58
C TYR A 44 -6.94 16.92 4.66
N GLN A 45 -7.60 16.05 5.42
CA GLN A 45 -8.40 16.46 6.57
C GLN A 45 -7.55 17.17 7.63
N GLU A 46 -6.34 16.68 7.92
CA GLU A 46 -5.44 17.26 8.93
C GLU A 46 -4.98 18.67 8.59
N ILE A 47 -4.78 18.99 7.29
CA ILE A 47 -4.45 20.35 6.83
C ILE A 47 -5.68 21.24 6.62
N GLY A 48 -6.89 20.71 6.82
CA GLY A 48 -8.15 21.43 6.67
C GLY A 48 -8.73 21.44 5.25
N ASP A 49 -8.15 20.69 4.32
CA ASP A 49 -8.68 20.51 2.96
C ASP A 49 -9.78 19.44 2.94
N LYS A 50 -10.99 19.84 3.35
CA LYS A 50 -12.14 18.95 3.41
C LYS A 50 -12.67 18.55 2.03
N GLU A 51 -12.54 19.42 1.03
CA GLU A 51 -13.02 19.11 -0.32
C GLU A 51 -12.12 18.05 -0.98
N GLY A 52 -10.80 18.22 -0.89
CA GLY A 52 -9.85 17.22 -1.38
C GLY A 52 -9.99 15.87 -0.66
N ALA A 53 -10.14 15.90 0.68
CA ALA A 53 -10.38 14.67 1.45
C ALA A 53 -11.67 13.97 0.99
N ARG A 54 -12.75 14.75 0.77
CA ARG A 54 -14.04 14.20 0.35
C ARG A 54 -13.98 13.56 -1.04
N GLU A 55 -13.25 14.16 -1.99
CA GLU A 55 -13.07 13.63 -3.34
C GLU A 55 -12.38 12.26 -3.31
N LEU A 56 -11.27 12.14 -2.56
CA LEU A 56 -10.56 10.87 -2.38
C LEU A 56 -11.45 9.79 -1.75
N LEU A 57 -12.21 10.14 -0.72
CA LEU A 57 -13.14 9.21 -0.07
C LEU A 57 -14.28 8.78 -1.01
N ASP A 58 -14.74 9.65 -1.91
CA ASP A 58 -15.74 9.29 -2.92
C ASP A 58 -15.20 8.31 -3.97
N GLU A 59 -13.89 8.37 -4.29
CA GLU A 59 -13.25 7.34 -5.12
C GLU A 59 -13.17 6.00 -4.40
N VAL A 60 -12.83 5.99 -3.11
CA VAL A 60 -12.78 4.76 -2.30
C VAL A 60 -14.17 4.14 -2.16
N VAL A 61 -15.23 4.95 -2.02
CA VAL A 61 -16.61 4.44 -1.99
C VAL A 61 -17.00 3.74 -3.30
N LYS A 62 -16.46 4.20 -4.44
CA LYS A 62 -16.78 3.64 -5.76
C LYS A 62 -15.96 2.39 -6.11
N GLY A 63 -14.72 2.30 -5.62
CA GLY A 63 -13.76 1.27 -6.04
C GLY A 63 -13.22 0.36 -4.93
N GLY A 64 -13.52 0.66 -3.66
CA GLY A 64 -13.02 -0.07 -2.50
C GLY A 64 -13.81 -1.34 -2.19
N SER A 65 -13.20 -2.20 -1.37
CA SER A 65 -13.90 -3.32 -0.73
C SER A 65 -14.95 -2.84 0.28
N SER A 66 -15.87 -3.70 0.70
CA SER A 66 -16.90 -3.36 1.70
C SER A 66 -16.31 -2.70 2.96
N ALA A 67 -15.18 -3.21 3.46
CA ALA A 67 -14.51 -2.65 4.62
C ALA A 67 -13.92 -1.26 4.36
N GLN A 68 -13.35 -1.05 3.17
CA GLN A 68 -12.81 0.26 2.76
C GLN A 68 -13.93 1.28 2.54
N VAL A 69 -15.05 0.87 1.96
CA VAL A 69 -16.24 1.71 1.76
C VAL A 69 -16.84 2.13 3.10
N GLU A 70 -16.93 1.23 4.07
CA GLU A 70 -17.39 1.54 5.44
C GLU A 70 -16.49 2.57 6.12
N ARG A 71 -15.17 2.37 6.07
CA ARG A 71 -14.20 3.35 6.59
C ARG A 71 -14.33 4.70 5.89
N ALA A 72 -14.44 4.70 4.56
CA ALA A 72 -14.57 5.93 3.80
C ALA A 72 -15.84 6.70 4.18
N ASN A 73 -16.98 6.02 4.32
CA ASN A 73 -18.22 6.65 4.77
C ASN A 73 -18.13 7.20 6.20
N ALA A 74 -17.46 6.48 7.12
CA ALA A 74 -17.22 6.98 8.48
C ALA A 74 -16.35 8.24 8.48
N MET A 75 -15.28 8.26 7.68
CA MET A 75 -14.44 9.45 7.52
C MET A 75 -15.21 10.61 6.90
N ARG A 76 -16.02 10.39 5.86
CA ARG A 76 -16.85 11.43 5.25
C ARG A 76 -17.83 12.05 6.24
N ALA A 77 -18.43 11.25 7.12
CA ALA A 77 -19.32 11.76 8.16
C ALA A 77 -18.57 12.65 9.16
N SER A 78 -17.27 12.42 9.38
CA SER A 78 -16.43 13.26 10.24
C SER A 78 -15.98 14.58 9.60
N LEU A 79 -16.05 14.69 8.26
CA LEU A 79 -15.65 15.91 7.56
C LEU A 79 -16.64 17.08 7.77
N GLY A 80 -17.92 16.79 8.08
CA GLY A 80 -18.96 17.79 8.35
C GLY A 80 -19.55 18.39 7.08
#